data_AF-A0A3N4NYG2-F1
#
_entry.id   AF-A0A3N4NYG2-F1
#
_cell.length_a   1.000
_cell.length_b   1.000
_cell.length_c   1.000
_cell.angle_alpha   90.00
_cell.angle_beta   90.00
_cell.angle_gamma   90.00
#
_symmetry.space_group_name_H-M   'P 1'
#
loop_
_entity.id
_entity.type
_entity.pdbx_description
1 polymer ?
#
loop_
_entity_poly.entity_id
_entity_poly.type
_entity_poly.pdbx_seq_one_letter_code
_entity_poly.pdbx_strand_id
1 'polypeptide(L)'
;MSQTPEQKKQEEEAEKLKAQAEKQIQELMKNNPEVKNMMEELKKRQAQEQAEKEKKSLQQKKQQTINKAKNREEYYWKGKIASNTSGQFKNWKHGNVDIAIYDGDGKMDQYNNYIDKKYVVVGNISAAGKVSFNFPKTIRTPKPISKSLIPELHSVYNQDVTFSNPNTPYRHPGFVLSVIKDNNALGQLFIGNSEKVTYNLAAPCCLDYGDIGYRLYWVYSKEACTAKVKQDFKDKKITIGETEKNLDQTIIYDLDFKPGWNLIKTEVLENIKINGESRFKLKKHTVVKTMPSDAKYYFLIKDWFNQ
;
A
#
# COMPACT_ATOMS: atom_id res chain seq x y z
N MET A 1 -2.71 49.95 8.15
CA MET A 1 -2.57 51.18 7.35
C MET A 1 -3.98 51.69 7.07
N SER A 2 -4.35 52.86 7.60
CA SER A 2 -5.68 53.44 7.40
C SER A 2 -5.77 54.05 6.00
N GLN A 3 -6.82 53.75 5.25
CA GLN A 3 -7.12 54.42 3.97
C GLN A 3 -7.12 55.94 4.17
N THR A 4 -6.54 56.66 3.21
CA THR A 4 -6.54 58.13 3.20
C THR A 4 -7.95 58.66 2.95
N PRO A 5 -8.29 59.88 3.42
CA PRO A 5 -9.60 60.50 3.18
C PRO A 5 -10.00 60.55 1.71
N GLU A 6 -9.02 60.71 0.80
CA GLU A 6 -9.25 60.66 -0.66
C GLU A 6 -9.58 59.27 -1.20
N GLN A 7 -8.96 58.21 -0.66
CA GLN A 7 -9.29 56.84 -1.05
C GLN A 7 -10.71 56.46 -0.61
N LYS A 8 -11.14 56.88 0.58
CA LYS A 8 -12.52 56.67 1.05
C LYS A 8 -13.53 57.43 0.19
N LYS A 9 -13.21 58.67 -0.22
CA LYS A 9 -14.08 59.48 -1.07
C LYS A 9 -14.21 58.89 -2.48
N GLN A 10 -13.11 58.37 -3.04
CA GLN A 10 -13.13 57.67 -4.33
C GLN A 10 -13.92 56.35 -4.26
N GLU A 11 -13.84 55.62 -3.16
CA GLU A 11 -14.61 54.39 -2.94
C GLU A 11 -16.11 54.68 -2.79
N GLU A 12 -16.50 55.72 -2.04
CA GLU A 12 -17.88 56.18 -1.96
C GLU A 12 -18.44 56.70 -3.30
N GLU A 13 -17.65 57.43 -4.08
CA GLU A 13 -18.06 57.90 -5.41
C GLU A 13 -18.22 56.72 -6.39
N ALA A 14 -17.33 55.74 -6.35
CA ALA A 14 -17.43 54.53 -7.16
C ALA A 14 -18.67 53.69 -6.76
N GLU A 15 -18.97 53.58 -5.47
CA GLU A 15 -20.15 52.86 -4.98
C GLU A 15 -21.45 53.57 -5.35
N LYS A 16 -21.48 54.91 -5.30
CA LYS A 16 -22.62 55.71 -5.80
C LYS A 16 -22.83 55.57 -7.30
N LEU A 17 -21.76 55.63 -8.10
CA LEU A 17 -21.82 55.41 -9.54
C LEU A 17 -22.33 54.01 -9.89
N LYS A 18 -21.89 52.99 -9.15
CA LYS A 18 -22.36 51.61 -9.31
C LYS A 18 -23.84 51.48 -8.96
N ALA A 19 -24.28 52.04 -7.84
CA ALA A 19 -25.69 52.03 -7.44
C ALA A 19 -26.59 52.80 -8.44
N GLN A 20 -26.07 53.87 -9.03
CA GLN A 20 -26.78 54.65 -10.05
C GLN A 20 -26.90 53.89 -11.37
N ALA A 21 -25.84 53.20 -11.81
CA ALA A 21 -25.86 52.32 -12.97
C ALA A 21 -26.83 51.14 -12.77
N GLU A 22 -26.85 50.52 -11.58
CA GLU A 22 -27.79 49.45 -11.26
C GLU A 22 -29.26 49.91 -11.29
N LYS A 23 -29.55 51.13 -10.81
CA LYS A 23 -30.89 51.74 -10.91
C LYS A 23 -31.31 52.00 -12.36
N GLN A 24 -30.41 52.55 -13.18
CA GLN A 24 -30.69 52.79 -14.61
C GLN A 24 -30.93 51.49 -15.37
N ILE A 25 -30.16 50.44 -15.07
CA ILE A 25 -30.37 49.10 -15.64
C ILE A 25 -31.72 48.52 -15.18
N GLN A 26 -32.12 48.73 -13.92
CA GLN A 26 -33.44 48.30 -13.42
C GLN A 26 -34.61 49.05 -14.07
N GLU A 27 -34.49 50.35 -14.32
CA GLU A 27 -35.50 51.13 -15.05
C GLU A 27 -35.62 50.69 -16.52
N LEU A 28 -34.49 50.47 -17.19
CA LEU A 28 -34.47 49.95 -18.57
C LEU A 28 -35.12 48.56 -18.66
N MET A 29 -34.91 47.68 -17.66
CA MET A 29 -35.56 46.37 -17.59
C MET A 29 -37.07 46.44 -17.28
N LYS A 30 -37.55 47.50 -16.62
CA LYS A 30 -38.99 47.70 -16.35
C LYS A 30 -39.75 48.22 -17.58
N ASN A 31 -39.09 49.06 -18.38
CA ASN A 31 -39.74 49.77 -19.49
C ASN A 31 -39.50 49.13 -20.85
N ASN A 32 -38.59 48.15 -20.96
CA ASN A 32 -38.31 47.45 -22.21
C ASN A 32 -38.25 45.92 -22.00
N PRO A 33 -39.32 45.18 -22.37
CA PRO A 33 -39.39 43.72 -22.27
C PRO A 33 -38.27 42.99 -23.03
N GLU A 34 -37.76 43.56 -24.13
CA GLU A 34 -36.68 42.95 -24.92
C GLU A 34 -35.35 42.99 -24.16
N VAL A 35 -35.07 44.09 -23.44
CA VAL A 35 -33.85 44.24 -22.62
C VAL A 35 -33.88 43.27 -21.43
N LYS A 36 -35.06 43.06 -20.83
CA LYS A 36 -35.24 42.07 -19.76
C LYS A 36 -34.97 40.64 -20.26
N ASN A 37 -35.53 40.27 -21.40
CA ASN A 37 -35.30 38.97 -22.01
C ASN A 37 -33.83 38.74 -22.37
N MET A 38 -33.17 39.75 -22.94
CA MET A 38 -31.75 39.71 -23.27
C MET A 38 -30.86 39.52 -22.02
N MET A 39 -31.16 40.21 -20.91
CA MET A 39 -30.42 40.07 -19.64
C MET A 39 -30.63 38.70 -18.98
N GLU A 40 -31.85 38.15 -19.02
CA GLU A 40 -32.12 36.80 -18.53
C GLU A 40 -31.38 35.74 -19.37
N GLU A 41 -31.32 35.93 -20.69
CA GLU A 41 -30.58 35.05 -21.58
C GLU A 41 -29.06 35.13 -21.34
N LEU A 42 -28.52 36.33 -21.12
CA LEU A 42 -27.12 36.57 -20.76
C LEU A 42 -26.74 35.89 -19.44
N LYS A 43 -27.59 36.01 -18.41
CA LYS A 43 -27.40 35.31 -17.12
C LYS A 43 -27.45 33.80 -17.28
N LYS A 44 -28.37 33.27 -18.09
CA LYS A 44 -28.44 31.83 -18.40
C LYS A 44 -27.18 31.35 -19.12
N ARG A 45 -26.67 32.11 -20.10
CA ARG A 45 -25.42 31.78 -20.80
C ARG A 45 -24.21 31.82 -19.85
N GLN A 46 -24.09 32.84 -19.00
CA GLN A 46 -23.01 32.91 -18.01
C GLN A 46 -23.06 31.76 -17.01
N ALA A 47 -24.24 31.40 -16.51
CA ALA A 47 -24.42 30.25 -15.62
C ALA A 47 -24.07 28.92 -16.31
N GLN A 48 -24.43 28.75 -17.58
CA GLN A 48 -24.07 27.59 -18.39
C GLN A 48 -22.56 27.51 -18.63
N GLU A 49 -21.91 28.60 -19.01
CA GLU A 49 -20.46 28.67 -19.20
C GLU A 49 -19.69 28.38 -17.91
N GLN A 50 -20.17 28.87 -16.77
CA GLN A 50 -19.55 28.63 -15.47
C GLN A 50 -19.71 27.16 -15.06
N ALA A 51 -20.89 26.57 -15.25
CA ALA A 51 -21.13 25.15 -15.01
C ALA A 51 -20.30 24.24 -15.94
N GLU A 52 -20.08 24.64 -17.20
CA GLU A 52 -19.19 23.93 -18.13
C GLU A 52 -17.72 24.03 -17.73
N LYS A 53 -17.25 25.22 -17.31
CA LYS A 53 -15.88 25.42 -16.80
C LYS A 53 -15.64 24.59 -15.54
N GLU A 54 -16.60 24.54 -14.63
CA GLU A 54 -16.54 23.70 -13.43
C GLU A 54 -16.51 22.21 -13.78
N LYS A 55 -17.38 21.75 -14.69
CA LYS A 55 -17.37 20.36 -15.18
C LYS A 55 -16.03 19.98 -15.82
N LYS A 56 -15.47 20.84 -16.69
CA LYS A 56 -14.17 20.63 -17.34
C LYS A 56 -13.02 20.60 -16.31
N SER A 57 -13.05 21.50 -15.33
CA SER A 57 -12.07 21.53 -14.22
C SER A 57 -12.14 20.26 -13.35
N LEU A 58 -13.34 19.80 -13.01
CA LEU A 58 -13.56 18.54 -12.29
C LEU A 58 -13.08 17.32 -13.09
N GLN A 59 -13.33 17.28 -14.40
CA GLN A 59 -12.82 16.21 -15.27
C GLN A 59 -11.29 16.24 -15.37
N GLN A 60 -10.67 17.40 -15.51
CA GLN A 60 -9.21 17.55 -15.52
C GLN A 60 -8.58 17.12 -14.20
N LYS A 61 -9.15 17.49 -13.04
CA LYS A 61 -8.69 17.03 -11.72
C LYS A 61 -8.82 15.51 -11.57
N LYS A 62 -9.92 14.91 -12.04
CA LYS A 62 -10.09 13.45 -12.08
C LYS A 62 -9.02 12.80 -12.96
N GLN A 63 -8.78 13.32 -14.15
CA GLN A 63 -7.77 12.80 -15.08
C GLN A 63 -6.34 12.91 -14.53
N GLN A 64 -5.98 14.04 -13.91
CA GLN A 64 -4.69 14.21 -13.25
C GLN A 64 -4.51 13.24 -12.07
N THR A 65 -5.57 12.98 -11.31
CA THR A 65 -5.55 11.98 -10.23
C THR A 65 -5.31 10.58 -10.76
N ILE A 66 -6.00 10.21 -11.86
CA ILE A 66 -5.82 8.92 -12.54
C ILE A 66 -4.38 8.80 -13.08
N ASN A 67 -3.86 9.83 -13.74
CA ASN A 67 -2.50 9.82 -14.28
C ASN A 67 -1.43 9.72 -13.18
N LYS A 68 -1.61 10.43 -12.05
CA LYS A 68 -0.74 10.31 -10.86
C LYS A 68 -0.78 8.93 -10.23
N ALA A 69 -1.93 8.25 -10.24
CA ALA A 69 -2.05 6.88 -9.76
C ALA A 69 -1.33 5.89 -10.70
N LYS A 70 -1.50 6.04 -12.01
CA LYS A 70 -0.87 5.20 -13.03
C LYS A 70 0.67 5.31 -13.01
N ASN A 71 1.20 6.53 -12.93
CA ASN A 71 2.65 6.75 -12.86
C ASN A 71 3.27 6.21 -11.56
N ARG A 72 2.53 6.24 -10.44
CA ARG A 72 2.98 5.62 -9.19
C ARG A 72 3.03 4.11 -9.29
N GLU A 73 2.03 3.46 -9.90
CA GLU A 73 2.10 2.02 -10.16
C GLU A 73 3.35 1.68 -10.98
N GLU A 74 3.56 2.28 -12.16
CA GLU A 74 4.75 1.98 -12.99
C GLU A 74 6.09 2.21 -12.28
N TYR A 75 6.18 3.24 -11.42
CA TYR A 75 7.37 3.52 -10.62
C TYR A 75 7.74 2.37 -9.67
N TYR A 76 6.76 1.78 -8.97
CA TYR A 76 7.00 0.69 -8.01
C TYR A 76 7.30 -0.67 -8.66
N TRP A 77 7.08 -0.83 -9.97
CA TRP A 77 7.15 -2.11 -10.68
C TRP A 77 8.31 -2.25 -11.66
N LYS A 78 8.99 -1.16 -11.99
CA LYS A 78 10.14 -1.23 -12.89
C LYS A 78 11.23 -2.10 -12.23
N GLY A 79 11.83 -3.02 -13.00
CA GLY A 79 12.86 -3.94 -12.51
C GLY A 79 12.41 -5.22 -11.80
N LYS A 80 11.10 -5.53 -11.75
CA LYS A 80 10.62 -6.82 -11.22
C LYS A 80 10.52 -7.88 -12.31
N ILE A 81 10.81 -9.13 -11.92
CA ILE A 81 10.66 -10.30 -12.77
C ILE A 81 9.68 -11.25 -12.11
N ALA A 82 8.58 -11.58 -12.81
CA ALA A 82 7.63 -12.58 -12.36
C ALA A 82 7.95 -13.95 -12.98
N SER A 83 7.81 -15.00 -12.19
CA SER A 83 7.82 -16.38 -12.68
C SER A 83 6.43 -16.76 -13.20
N ASN A 84 6.36 -17.86 -13.94
CA ASN A 84 5.09 -18.55 -14.16
C ASN A 84 4.64 -19.31 -12.89
N THR A 85 3.45 -19.91 -12.92
CA THR A 85 2.89 -20.69 -11.80
C THR A 85 3.66 -21.96 -11.46
N SER A 86 4.53 -22.44 -12.38
CA SER A 86 5.46 -23.52 -12.07
C SER A 86 6.71 -23.05 -11.33
N GLY A 87 6.87 -21.75 -11.07
CA GLY A 87 8.05 -21.17 -10.43
C GLY A 87 9.27 -21.03 -11.34
N GLN A 88 9.03 -20.82 -12.63
CA GLN A 88 10.06 -20.65 -13.65
C GLN A 88 10.10 -19.19 -14.15
N PHE A 89 11.24 -18.52 -14.01
CA PHE A 89 11.50 -17.21 -14.61
C PHE A 89 11.97 -17.39 -16.07
N LYS A 90 11.30 -16.78 -17.05
CA LYS A 90 11.63 -16.97 -18.49
C LYS A 90 12.93 -16.28 -18.91
N ASN A 91 13.27 -15.15 -18.32
CA ASN A 91 14.41 -14.31 -18.69
C ASN A 91 15.43 -14.20 -17.56
N TRP A 92 15.70 -15.30 -16.87
CA TRP A 92 16.63 -15.33 -15.75
C TRP A 92 18.09 -15.19 -16.22
N LYS A 93 18.81 -14.17 -15.75
CA LYS A 93 20.17 -13.83 -16.21
C LYS A 93 21.24 -13.88 -15.12
N HIS A 94 20.91 -14.31 -13.91
CA HIS A 94 21.84 -14.26 -12.78
C HIS A 94 22.62 -15.57 -12.55
N GLY A 95 22.38 -16.59 -13.38
CA GLY A 95 22.98 -17.93 -13.21
C GLY A 95 22.37 -18.67 -12.01
N ASN A 96 23.11 -19.62 -11.44
CA ASN A 96 22.69 -20.24 -10.18
C ASN A 96 22.87 -19.24 -9.03
N VAL A 97 21.84 -19.11 -8.19
CA VAL A 97 21.84 -18.25 -7.01
C VAL A 97 21.13 -18.94 -5.85
N ASP A 98 21.44 -18.54 -4.63
CA ASP A 98 20.80 -19.06 -3.43
C ASP A 98 19.63 -18.17 -3.01
N ILE A 99 18.63 -18.80 -2.41
CA ILE A 99 17.55 -18.14 -1.69
C ILE A 99 17.87 -18.32 -0.21
N ALA A 100 17.93 -17.22 0.52
CA ALA A 100 18.32 -17.22 1.91
C ALA A 100 17.43 -16.33 2.78
N ILE A 101 17.38 -16.69 4.06
CA ILE A 101 16.82 -15.84 5.10
C ILE A 101 17.96 -15.12 5.82
N TYR A 102 17.72 -13.88 6.22
CA TYR A 102 18.65 -13.18 7.10
C TYR A 102 18.56 -13.78 8.51
N ASP A 103 19.69 -14.18 9.10
CA ASP A 103 19.84 -14.74 10.44
C ASP A 103 20.79 -13.90 11.32
N GLY A 104 20.88 -12.60 11.05
CA GLY A 104 21.54 -11.68 11.98
C GLY A 104 20.69 -11.43 13.23
N ASP A 105 21.36 -11.08 14.32
CA ASP A 105 20.78 -10.52 15.55
C ASP A 105 20.23 -9.09 15.36
N GLY A 106 20.31 -8.56 14.14
CA GLY A 106 19.74 -7.26 13.77
C GLY A 106 20.60 -6.07 14.17
N LYS A 107 21.82 -6.30 14.68
CA LYS A 107 22.76 -5.23 14.99
C LYS A 107 23.18 -4.53 13.72
N MET A 108 22.95 -3.23 13.71
CA MET A 108 23.42 -2.32 12.67
C MET A 108 24.62 -1.54 13.21
N ASP A 109 25.57 -1.22 12.33
CA ASP A 109 26.58 -0.22 12.62
C ASP A 109 25.95 1.19 12.64
N GLN A 110 26.75 2.18 12.98
CA GLN A 110 26.34 3.60 13.01
C GLN A 110 25.87 4.15 11.65
N TYR A 111 26.03 3.40 10.57
CA TYR A 111 25.63 3.75 9.21
C TYR A 111 24.43 2.90 8.72
N ASN A 112 23.71 2.25 9.63
CA ASN A 112 22.58 1.35 9.34
C ASN A 112 22.96 0.11 8.50
N ASN A 113 24.23 -0.30 8.47
CA ASN A 113 24.62 -1.56 7.86
C ASN A 113 24.59 -2.68 8.90
N TYR A 114 24.01 -3.83 8.53
CA TYR A 114 24.08 -5.01 9.37
C TYR A 114 25.53 -5.49 9.56
N ILE A 115 25.96 -5.55 10.83
CA ILE A 115 27.35 -5.88 11.24
C ILE A 115 27.68 -7.35 10.96
N ASP A 116 26.71 -8.25 11.21
CA ASP A 116 26.86 -9.69 11.03
C ASP A 116 25.85 -10.22 10.00
N LYS A 117 26.15 -10.04 8.71
CA LYS A 117 25.33 -10.60 7.61
C LYS A 117 25.45 -12.13 7.55
N LYS A 118 24.72 -12.80 8.44
CA LYS A 118 24.56 -14.25 8.39
C LYS A 118 23.30 -14.57 7.59
N TYR A 119 23.48 -15.34 6.53
CA TYR A 119 22.39 -15.88 5.73
C TYR A 119 22.25 -17.37 6.02
N VAL A 120 21.02 -17.84 6.15
CA VAL A 120 20.70 -19.27 6.14
C VAL A 120 20.07 -19.58 4.80
N VAL A 121 20.75 -20.41 4.00
CA VAL A 121 20.23 -20.85 2.70
C VAL A 121 19.02 -21.76 2.92
N VAL A 122 17.94 -21.47 2.21
CA VAL A 122 16.66 -22.19 2.29
C VAL A 122 16.17 -22.69 0.93
N GLY A 123 16.90 -22.40 -0.13
CA GLY A 123 16.53 -22.77 -1.49
C GLY A 123 17.51 -22.19 -2.51
N ASN A 124 17.17 -22.35 -3.79
CA ASN A 124 17.96 -21.83 -4.89
C ASN A 124 17.09 -21.46 -6.10
N ILE A 125 17.63 -20.61 -6.97
CA ILE A 125 17.11 -20.39 -8.32
C ILE A 125 18.19 -20.92 -9.27
N SER A 126 17.83 -21.92 -10.08
CA SER A 126 18.78 -22.51 -11.03
C SER A 126 19.17 -21.53 -12.13
N ALA A 127 20.24 -21.82 -12.87
CA ALA A 127 20.64 -21.06 -14.05
C ALA A 127 19.53 -20.98 -15.11
N ALA A 128 18.65 -21.98 -15.18
CA ALA A 128 17.48 -21.94 -16.05
C ALA A 128 16.40 -20.99 -15.53
N GLY A 129 16.42 -20.56 -14.27
CA GLY A 129 15.43 -19.70 -13.63
C GLY A 129 14.37 -20.44 -12.79
N LYS A 130 14.60 -21.71 -12.47
CA LYS A 130 13.66 -22.54 -11.70
C LYS A 130 13.89 -22.33 -10.20
N VAL A 131 12.84 -21.96 -9.48
CA VAL A 131 12.85 -21.86 -8.01
C VAL A 131 12.70 -23.25 -7.38
N SER A 132 13.52 -23.53 -6.37
CA SER A 132 13.40 -24.71 -5.50
C SER A 132 13.71 -24.34 -4.05
N PHE A 133 13.07 -25.03 -3.11
CA PHE A 133 13.30 -24.85 -1.68
C PHE A 133 13.86 -26.13 -1.06
N ASN A 134 14.84 -25.95 -0.19
CA ASN A 134 15.38 -26.99 0.68
C ASN A 134 15.60 -26.36 2.05
N PHE A 135 14.56 -26.38 2.87
CA PHE A 135 14.61 -25.75 4.18
C PHE A 135 15.44 -26.60 5.17
N PRO A 136 16.33 -25.99 5.96
CA PRO A 136 17.05 -26.70 7.01
C PRO A 136 16.08 -27.21 8.07
N LYS A 137 16.40 -28.37 8.67
CA LYS A 137 15.55 -29.00 9.71
C LYS A 137 15.35 -28.09 10.93
N THR A 138 16.37 -27.30 11.27
CA THR A 138 16.37 -26.39 12.42
C THR A 138 17.00 -25.06 12.03
N ILE A 139 16.57 -23.99 12.69
CA ILE A 139 17.18 -22.66 12.59
C ILE A 139 17.20 -21.99 13.97
N ARG A 140 17.95 -20.90 14.08
CA ARG A 140 17.95 -20.07 15.28
C ARG A 140 16.60 -19.40 15.48
N THR A 141 16.06 -19.53 16.69
CA THR A 141 14.80 -18.93 17.15
C THR A 141 15.09 -18.00 18.32
N PRO A 142 15.43 -16.72 18.07
CA PRO A 142 15.95 -15.82 19.12
C PRO A 142 14.88 -15.38 20.13
N LYS A 143 13.59 -15.53 19.80
CA LYS A 143 12.47 -15.07 20.62
C LYS A 143 11.35 -16.12 20.60
N PRO A 144 10.53 -16.19 21.66
CA PRO A 144 9.29 -16.96 21.62
C PRO A 144 8.27 -16.29 20.67
N ILE A 145 7.25 -17.05 20.25
CA ILE A 145 6.22 -16.57 19.31
C ILE A 145 5.47 -15.34 19.84
N SER A 146 5.17 -15.29 21.13
CA SER A 146 4.52 -14.13 21.80
C SER A 146 5.34 -12.84 21.78
N LYS A 147 6.67 -12.92 21.62
CA LYS A 147 7.58 -11.76 21.54
C LYS A 147 8.15 -11.54 20.15
N SER A 148 7.74 -12.37 19.19
CA SER A 148 8.22 -12.28 17.83
C SER A 148 7.36 -11.28 17.10
N LEU A 149 8.01 -10.23 16.58
CA LEU A 149 7.40 -9.33 15.62
C LEU A 149 7.04 -10.13 14.37
N ILE A 150 5.85 -10.73 14.32
CA ILE A 150 5.13 -10.87 13.06
C ILE A 150 4.71 -9.44 12.78
N PRO A 151 5.31 -8.73 11.82
CA PRO A 151 5.11 -7.28 11.72
C PRO A 151 3.64 -6.90 11.56
N GLU A 152 2.78 -7.77 11.02
CA GLU A 152 1.33 -7.55 10.99
C GLU A 152 0.62 -7.78 12.34
N LEU A 153 1.18 -8.60 13.25
CA LEU A 153 0.65 -8.80 14.60
C LEU A 153 1.00 -7.65 15.56
N HIS A 154 2.14 -7.00 15.34
CA HIS A 154 2.64 -5.94 16.22
C HIS A 154 2.45 -4.54 15.65
N SER A 155 2.00 -4.40 14.41
CA SER A 155 1.82 -3.08 13.81
C SER A 155 0.51 -2.44 14.22
N VAL A 156 0.61 -1.33 14.97
CA VAL A 156 -0.39 -0.26 15.16
C VAL A 156 -1.66 -0.63 15.93
N TYR A 157 -2.03 -1.90 16.02
CA TYR A 157 -3.32 -2.32 16.55
C TYR A 157 -3.32 -2.84 17.99
N ASN A 158 -2.13 -3.07 18.56
CA ASN A 158 -1.87 -3.34 19.98
C ASN A 158 -2.95 -4.20 20.69
N GLN A 159 -3.37 -5.28 20.06
CA GLN A 159 -4.18 -6.31 20.70
C GLN A 159 -3.41 -7.62 20.70
N ASP A 160 -3.23 -8.18 21.90
CA ASP A 160 -2.48 -9.41 22.11
C ASP A 160 -3.18 -10.57 21.39
N VAL A 161 -2.53 -11.10 20.36
CA VAL A 161 -2.92 -12.40 19.81
C VAL A 161 -2.47 -13.47 20.79
N THR A 162 -3.44 -14.09 21.47
CA THR A 162 -3.19 -15.19 22.39
C THR A 162 -2.85 -16.46 21.62
N PHE A 163 -1.65 -16.97 21.87
CA PHE A 163 -1.17 -18.23 21.35
C PHE A 163 -1.42 -19.36 22.35
N SER A 164 -1.75 -20.56 21.87
CA SER A 164 -1.94 -21.75 22.75
C SER A 164 -0.65 -22.15 23.49
N ASN A 165 0.50 -21.85 22.90
CA ASN A 165 1.82 -22.04 23.50
C ASN A 165 2.68 -20.78 23.27
N PRO A 166 2.52 -19.73 24.09
CA PRO A 166 3.13 -18.42 23.84
C PRO A 166 4.66 -18.43 23.96
N ASN A 167 5.24 -19.45 24.60
CA ASN A 167 6.68 -19.59 24.80
C ASN A 167 7.37 -20.40 23.69
N THR A 168 6.63 -20.93 22.71
CA THR A 168 7.19 -21.69 21.60
C THR A 168 8.31 -20.88 20.91
N PRO A 169 9.54 -21.42 20.83
CA PRO A 169 10.62 -20.77 20.09
C PRO A 169 10.24 -20.62 18.62
N TYR A 170 10.35 -19.40 18.11
CA TYR A 170 9.80 -19.02 16.81
C TYR A 170 10.76 -18.14 16.01
N ARG A 171 10.68 -18.21 14.69
CA ARG A 171 11.41 -17.34 13.78
C ARG A 171 10.52 -16.95 12.60
N HIS A 172 10.28 -15.65 12.50
CA HIS A 172 9.79 -15.01 11.28
C HIS A 172 10.99 -14.41 10.52
N PRO A 173 11.36 -14.95 9.34
CA PRO A 173 12.53 -14.50 8.57
C PRO A 173 12.34 -13.13 7.90
N GLY A 174 11.19 -12.49 8.08
CA GLY A 174 10.78 -11.30 7.34
C GLY A 174 9.79 -11.66 6.23
N PHE A 175 9.18 -10.64 5.63
CA PHE A 175 8.23 -10.81 4.52
C PHE A 175 8.89 -11.10 3.18
N VAL A 176 10.22 -11.15 3.17
CA VAL A 176 11.07 -11.19 1.98
C VAL A 176 12.19 -12.19 2.19
N LEU A 177 12.38 -13.05 1.20
CA LEU A 177 13.55 -13.91 1.09
C LEU A 177 14.64 -13.14 0.33
N SER A 178 15.89 -13.24 0.77
CA SER A 178 17.01 -12.67 0.03
C SER A 178 17.43 -13.60 -1.09
N VAL A 179 17.67 -13.06 -2.27
CA VAL A 179 18.37 -13.78 -3.34
C VAL A 179 19.83 -13.36 -3.29
N ILE A 180 20.72 -14.32 -3.07
CA ILE A 180 22.13 -14.06 -2.83
C ILE A 180 23.00 -14.83 -3.83
N LYS A 181 24.15 -14.25 -4.17
CA LYS A 181 25.20 -14.90 -4.96
C LYS A 181 26.54 -14.51 -4.36
N ASP A 182 27.38 -15.50 -4.06
CA ASP A 182 28.69 -15.28 -3.44
C ASP A 182 28.59 -14.40 -2.18
N ASN A 183 27.61 -14.68 -1.31
CA ASN A 183 27.25 -13.90 -0.10
C ASN A 183 26.79 -12.45 -0.33
N ASN A 184 26.61 -12.03 -1.59
CA ASN A 184 26.09 -10.71 -1.94
C ASN A 184 24.60 -10.78 -2.28
N ALA A 185 23.80 -9.93 -1.64
CA ALA A 185 22.38 -9.80 -1.97
C ALA A 185 22.21 -9.20 -3.37
N LEU A 186 21.59 -9.96 -4.27
CA LEU A 186 21.17 -9.53 -5.61
C LEU A 186 19.79 -8.86 -5.58
N GLY A 187 18.95 -9.25 -4.63
CA GLY A 187 17.59 -8.75 -4.55
C GLY A 187 16.74 -9.51 -3.53
N GLN A 188 15.42 -9.34 -3.67
CA GLN A 188 14.41 -9.93 -2.80
C GLN A 188 13.45 -10.79 -3.61
N LEU A 189 13.01 -11.89 -3.03
CA LEU A 189 12.03 -12.81 -3.59
C LEU A 189 10.77 -12.78 -2.73
N PHE A 190 9.64 -12.58 -3.39
CA PHE A 190 8.31 -12.61 -2.81
C PHE A 190 7.44 -13.68 -3.47
N ILE A 191 6.38 -14.08 -2.79
CA ILE A 191 5.47 -15.13 -3.26
C ILE A 191 4.03 -14.65 -3.11
N GLY A 192 3.19 -14.82 -4.14
CA GLY A 192 1.78 -14.44 -4.11
C GLY A 192 1.05 -14.73 -5.43
N ASN A 193 -0.25 -14.42 -5.52
CA ASN A 193 -1.00 -14.62 -6.76
C ASN A 193 -0.91 -13.44 -7.74
N SER A 194 -0.61 -12.24 -7.23
CA SER A 194 -0.41 -11.07 -8.06
C SER A 194 0.73 -10.21 -7.55
N GLU A 195 1.38 -9.54 -8.47
CA GLU A 195 2.47 -8.61 -8.21
C GLU A 195 2.02 -7.49 -7.26
N LYS A 196 0.89 -6.84 -7.59
CA LYS A 196 0.29 -5.73 -6.83
C LYS A 196 0.04 -6.07 -5.37
N VAL A 197 -0.61 -7.21 -5.13
CA VAL A 197 -0.97 -7.65 -3.78
C VAL A 197 0.28 -7.96 -2.97
N THR A 198 1.27 -8.61 -3.60
CA THR A 198 2.48 -9.03 -2.91
C THR A 198 3.29 -7.85 -2.36
N TYR A 199 3.36 -6.75 -3.11
CA TYR A 199 3.99 -5.51 -2.64
C TYR A 199 3.18 -4.81 -1.54
N ASN A 200 1.88 -4.59 -1.78
CA ASN A 200 1.02 -3.87 -0.84
C ASN A 200 0.99 -4.55 0.52
N LEU A 201 1.09 -5.88 0.54
CA LEU A 201 1.16 -6.63 1.78
C LEU A 201 2.56 -6.75 2.36
N ALA A 202 3.64 -6.48 1.63
CA ALA A 202 5.01 -6.59 2.16
C ALA A 202 5.57 -5.29 2.76
N ALA A 203 4.97 -4.13 2.47
CA ALA A 203 5.44 -2.83 2.93
C ALA A 203 4.90 -2.47 4.33
N PRO A 204 5.76 -2.38 5.38
CA PRO A 204 5.33 -2.07 6.75
C PRO A 204 4.74 -0.66 6.91
N CYS A 205 5.06 0.29 6.03
CA CYS A 205 4.50 1.64 6.04
C CYS A 205 3.08 1.72 5.45
N CYS A 206 2.58 0.62 4.87
CA CYS A 206 1.37 0.58 4.07
C CYS A 206 0.33 -0.41 4.63
N LEU A 207 0.24 -0.53 5.96
CA LEU A 207 -0.52 -1.57 6.64
C LEU A 207 -1.99 -1.66 6.21
N ASP A 208 -2.60 -0.51 5.88
CA ASP A 208 -4.00 -0.38 5.45
C ASP A 208 -4.24 -0.67 3.99
N TYR A 209 -3.20 -0.76 3.17
CA TYR A 209 -3.35 -1.08 1.77
C TYR A 209 -3.65 -2.57 1.60
N GLY A 210 -4.42 -2.89 0.57
CA GLY A 210 -4.73 -4.27 0.22
C GLY A 210 -5.65 -4.37 -0.98
N ASP A 211 -5.11 -4.90 -2.07
CA ASP A 211 -5.91 -5.41 -3.18
C ASP A 211 -6.31 -6.86 -2.88
N ILE A 212 -7.43 -7.29 -3.46
CA ILE A 212 -7.88 -8.68 -3.37
C ILE A 212 -6.81 -9.63 -3.89
N GLY A 213 -6.49 -10.65 -3.10
CA GLY A 213 -5.50 -11.67 -3.41
C GLY A 213 -4.67 -12.01 -2.18
N TYR A 214 -3.51 -12.64 -2.38
CA TYR A 214 -2.70 -13.08 -1.25
C TYR A 214 -1.19 -13.01 -1.52
N ARG A 215 -0.44 -13.02 -0.41
CA ARG A 215 0.98 -13.34 -0.35
C ARG A 215 1.25 -14.56 0.51
N LEU A 216 2.41 -15.17 0.29
CA LEU A 216 2.89 -16.31 1.06
C LEU A 216 4.27 -16.00 1.66
N TYR A 217 4.53 -16.53 2.84
CA TYR A 217 5.83 -16.44 3.50
C TYR A 217 6.02 -17.59 4.47
N TRP A 218 7.27 -18.01 4.62
CA TRP A 218 7.65 -19.11 5.49
C TRP A 218 7.99 -18.61 6.89
N VAL A 219 7.61 -19.37 7.90
CA VAL A 219 7.99 -19.14 9.29
C VAL A 219 8.37 -20.47 9.95
N TYR A 220 9.24 -20.41 10.95
CA TYR A 220 9.65 -21.60 11.69
C TYR A 220 9.08 -21.56 13.10
N SER A 221 8.49 -22.68 13.53
CA SER A 221 8.01 -22.90 14.89
C SER A 221 8.66 -24.16 15.45
N LYS A 222 9.28 -24.10 16.62
CA LYS A 222 9.93 -25.29 17.21
C LYS A 222 8.91 -26.31 17.73
N GLU A 223 7.73 -25.84 18.13
CA GLU A 223 6.66 -26.65 18.71
C GLU A 223 5.34 -26.36 18.00
N ALA A 224 4.34 -27.21 18.27
CA ALA A 224 2.98 -26.95 17.80
C ALA A 224 2.38 -25.77 18.58
N CYS A 225 1.68 -24.88 17.88
CA CYS A 225 1.03 -23.73 18.49
C CYS A 225 -0.12 -23.24 17.62
N THR A 226 -1.20 -22.75 18.21
CA THR A 226 -2.33 -22.19 17.48
C THR A 226 -2.62 -20.76 17.90
N ALA A 227 -3.25 -20.00 17.01
CA ALA A 227 -3.89 -18.73 17.33
C ALA A 227 -5.14 -18.59 16.46
N LYS A 228 -6.31 -18.51 17.11
CA LYS A 228 -7.61 -18.33 16.48
C LYS A 228 -8.23 -17.05 17.02
N VAL A 229 -8.04 -15.95 16.31
CA VAL A 229 -8.45 -14.62 16.78
C VAL A 229 -9.10 -13.86 15.63
N LYS A 230 -10.21 -13.19 15.91
CA LYS A 230 -10.81 -12.19 15.03
C LYS A 230 -10.66 -10.83 15.70
N GLN A 231 -10.03 -9.89 15.01
CA GLN A 231 -9.87 -8.51 15.45
C GLN A 231 -10.71 -7.62 14.55
N ASP A 232 -11.63 -6.87 15.14
CA ASP A 232 -12.46 -5.89 14.46
C ASP A 232 -12.04 -4.49 14.90
N PHE A 233 -11.61 -3.67 13.95
CA PHE A 233 -11.24 -2.28 14.12
C PHE A 233 -12.35 -1.42 13.54
N LYS A 234 -13.12 -0.77 14.40
CA LYS A 234 -14.20 0.13 13.99
C LYS A 234 -13.75 1.57 14.01
N ASP A 235 -14.29 2.37 13.10
CA ASP A 235 -14.08 3.82 13.01
C ASP A 235 -12.59 4.21 12.99
N LYS A 236 -11.76 3.34 12.40
CA LYS A 236 -10.31 3.59 12.38
C LYS A 236 -10.04 4.80 11.51
N LYS A 237 -9.47 5.84 12.12
CA LYS A 237 -8.98 7.01 11.38
C LYS A 237 -7.79 6.63 10.52
N ILE A 238 -7.92 6.85 9.23
CA ILE A 238 -6.84 6.77 8.26
C ILE A 238 -6.66 8.13 7.59
N THR A 239 -5.41 8.55 7.46
CA THR A 239 -5.07 9.79 6.76
C THR A 239 -4.81 9.48 5.28
N ILE A 240 -5.52 10.18 4.40
CA ILE A 240 -5.36 10.05 2.95
C ILE A 240 -5.20 11.45 2.38
N GLY A 241 -3.96 11.81 2.03
CA GLY A 241 -3.61 13.19 1.70
C GLY A 241 -3.87 14.11 2.90
N GLU A 242 -4.67 15.15 2.70
CA GLU A 242 -5.05 16.12 3.75
C GLU A 242 -6.39 15.76 4.44
N THR A 243 -7.00 14.63 4.09
CA THR A 243 -8.30 14.22 4.64
C THR A 243 -8.18 13.02 5.58
N GLU A 244 -8.83 13.09 6.74
CA GLU A 244 -9.10 11.92 7.58
C GLU A 244 -10.36 11.20 7.11
N LYS A 245 -10.35 9.88 7.10
CA LYS A 245 -11.54 9.05 6.91
C LYS A 245 -11.57 7.94 7.94
N ASN A 246 -12.77 7.48 8.28
CA ASN A 246 -12.97 6.28 9.06
C ASN A 246 -13.01 5.06 8.13
N LEU A 247 -12.34 3.99 8.53
CA LEU A 247 -12.35 2.71 7.84
C LEU A 247 -12.53 1.59 8.85
N ASP A 248 -13.55 0.78 8.64
CA ASP A 248 -13.69 -0.47 9.37
C ASP A 248 -12.81 -1.56 8.75
N GLN A 249 -12.06 -2.26 9.60
CA GLN A 249 -11.15 -3.33 9.19
C GLN A 249 -11.32 -4.54 10.09
N THR A 250 -11.27 -5.73 9.50
CA THR A 250 -11.26 -7.00 10.21
C THR A 250 -10.00 -7.77 9.83
N ILE A 251 -9.32 -8.32 10.83
CA ILE A 251 -8.20 -9.24 10.66
C ILE A 251 -8.53 -10.56 11.35
N ILE A 252 -8.43 -11.65 10.61
CA ILE A 252 -8.66 -13.01 11.11
C ILE A 252 -7.32 -13.75 11.14
N TYR A 253 -6.92 -14.19 12.33
CA TYR A 253 -5.83 -15.13 12.54
C TYR A 253 -6.42 -16.52 12.71
N ASP A 254 -6.08 -17.41 11.78
CA ASP A 254 -6.48 -18.81 11.74
C ASP A 254 -5.22 -19.66 11.58
N LEU A 255 -4.37 -19.58 12.60
CA LEU A 255 -3.01 -20.11 12.59
C LEU A 255 -2.96 -21.44 13.34
N ASP A 256 -2.35 -22.44 12.71
CA ASP A 256 -2.17 -23.79 13.26
C ASP A 256 -0.75 -24.28 12.91
N PHE A 257 0.22 -23.82 13.69
CA PHE A 257 1.63 -24.09 13.49
C PHE A 257 1.96 -25.53 13.90
N LYS A 258 2.70 -26.21 13.04
CA LYS A 258 3.36 -27.48 13.34
C LYS A 258 4.84 -27.25 13.67
N PRO A 259 5.49 -28.17 14.40
CA PRO A 259 6.94 -28.16 14.53
C PRO A 259 7.61 -28.15 13.14
N GLY A 260 8.59 -27.25 12.97
CA GLY A 260 9.29 -27.02 11.71
C GLY A 260 8.79 -25.80 10.92
N TRP A 261 8.91 -25.89 9.60
CA TRP A 261 8.56 -24.82 8.66
C TRP A 261 7.06 -24.83 8.33
N ASN A 262 6.46 -23.65 8.39
CA ASN A 262 5.04 -23.43 8.11
C ASN A 262 4.91 -22.33 7.05
N LEU A 263 4.07 -22.57 6.04
CA LEU A 263 3.75 -21.58 5.02
C LEU A 263 2.53 -20.79 5.46
N ILE A 264 2.69 -19.49 5.60
CA ILE A 264 1.59 -18.57 5.95
C ILE A 264 1.05 -17.93 4.70
N LYS A 265 -0.28 -17.97 4.55
CA LYS A 265 -1.04 -17.20 3.56
C LYS A 265 -1.70 -16.02 4.24
N THR A 266 -1.31 -14.81 3.82
CA THR A 266 -2.02 -13.56 4.14
C THR A 266 -2.84 -13.16 2.94
N GLU A 267 -4.15 -13.17 3.10
CA GLU A 267 -5.12 -12.97 2.03
C GLU A 267 -6.03 -11.79 2.36
N VAL A 268 -6.19 -10.88 1.41
CA VAL A 268 -7.19 -9.82 1.45
C VAL A 268 -8.45 -10.34 0.76
N LEU A 269 -9.51 -10.48 1.53
CA LEU A 269 -10.79 -11.04 1.09
C LEU A 269 -11.79 -9.94 0.70
N GLU A 270 -11.68 -8.77 1.33
CA GLU A 270 -12.46 -7.59 0.99
C GLU A 270 -11.58 -6.35 0.97
N ASN A 271 -11.86 -5.44 0.05
CA ASN A 271 -11.23 -4.13 0.00
C ASN A 271 -12.25 -3.03 -0.30
N ILE A 272 -11.81 -1.78 -0.11
CA ILE A 272 -12.53 -0.58 -0.51
C ILE A 272 -11.56 0.35 -1.24
N LYS A 273 -12.06 1.02 -2.27
CA LYS A 273 -11.29 2.05 -2.97
C LYS A 273 -11.54 3.40 -2.34
N ILE A 274 -10.47 4.05 -1.90
CA ILE A 274 -10.53 5.41 -1.37
C ILE A 274 -9.55 6.26 -2.16
N ASN A 275 -10.06 7.30 -2.85
CA ASN A 275 -9.28 8.15 -3.76
C ASN A 275 -8.48 7.37 -4.83
N GLY A 276 -9.03 6.23 -5.27
CA GLY A 276 -8.39 5.35 -6.27
C GLY A 276 -7.44 4.30 -5.70
N GLU A 277 -7.11 4.37 -4.40
CA GLU A 277 -6.22 3.41 -3.73
C GLU A 277 -7.02 2.32 -3.01
N SER A 278 -6.57 1.07 -3.12
CA SER A 278 -7.20 -0.08 -2.48
C SER A 278 -6.77 -0.21 -1.01
N ARG A 279 -7.74 -0.18 -0.11
CA ARG A 279 -7.56 -0.42 1.34
C ARG A 279 -8.25 -1.71 1.74
N PHE A 280 -7.62 -2.53 2.56
CA PHE A 280 -8.27 -3.78 2.97
C PHE A 280 -9.40 -3.49 3.97
N LYS A 281 -10.50 -4.23 3.83
CA LYS A 281 -11.59 -4.32 4.82
C LYS A 281 -11.52 -5.63 5.60
N LEU A 282 -11.15 -6.73 4.93
CA LEU A 282 -11.02 -8.04 5.56
C LEU A 282 -9.74 -8.71 5.11
N LYS A 283 -8.90 -9.10 6.08
CA LYS A 283 -7.65 -9.83 5.86
C LYS A 283 -7.64 -11.10 6.70
N LYS A 284 -7.15 -12.20 6.14
CA LYS A 284 -7.04 -13.50 6.82
C LYS A 284 -5.61 -14.02 6.76
N HIS A 285 -5.07 -14.46 7.90
CA HIS A 285 -3.79 -15.14 8.03
C HIS A 285 -4.06 -16.63 8.32
N THR A 286 -3.53 -17.52 7.50
CA THR A 286 -3.71 -18.98 7.64
C THR A 286 -2.40 -19.73 7.45
N VAL A 287 -2.24 -20.86 8.14
CA VAL A 287 -1.20 -21.85 7.79
C VAL A 287 -1.75 -22.71 6.65
N VAL A 288 -1.01 -22.79 5.54
CA VAL A 288 -1.35 -23.64 4.39
C VAL A 288 -0.38 -24.80 4.24
N LYS A 289 -0.89 -25.96 3.83
CA LYS A 289 -0.09 -27.18 3.67
C LYS A 289 0.77 -27.17 2.42
N THR A 290 0.25 -26.57 1.34
CA THR A 290 0.87 -26.54 0.02
C THR A 290 0.76 -25.15 -0.57
N MET A 291 1.68 -24.84 -1.50
CA MET A 291 1.59 -23.65 -2.32
C MET A 291 0.28 -23.71 -3.14
N PRO A 292 -0.55 -22.65 -3.16
CA PRO A 292 -1.66 -22.54 -4.09
C PRO A 292 -1.17 -22.62 -5.55
N SER A 293 -1.99 -23.19 -6.44
CA SER A 293 -1.62 -23.47 -7.85
C SER A 293 -1.44 -22.21 -8.71
N ASP A 294 -2.03 -21.10 -8.31
CA ASP A 294 -1.91 -19.79 -8.96
C ASP A 294 -0.76 -18.95 -8.39
N ALA A 295 -0.03 -19.45 -7.39
CA ALA A 295 1.10 -18.75 -6.80
C ALA A 295 2.25 -18.58 -7.80
N LYS A 296 2.85 -17.40 -7.77
CA LYS A 296 4.05 -17.02 -8.52
C LYS A 296 5.09 -16.44 -7.57
N TYR A 297 6.32 -16.49 -8.02
CA TYR A 297 7.44 -15.76 -7.42
C TYR A 297 7.68 -14.44 -8.14
N TYR A 298 7.96 -13.40 -7.37
CA TYR A 298 8.31 -12.07 -7.85
C TYR A 298 9.69 -11.72 -7.32
N PHE A 299 10.64 -11.53 -8.23
CA PHE A 299 12.00 -11.12 -7.92
C PHE A 299 12.16 -9.61 -8.12
N LEU A 300 12.68 -8.91 -7.11
CA LEU A 300 13.00 -7.49 -7.12
C LEU A 300 14.51 -7.29 -6.96
N ILE A 301 15.15 -6.66 -7.93
CA ILE A 301 16.60 -6.41 -7.94
C ILE A 301 16.96 -5.31 -6.92
N LYS A 302 18.09 -5.49 -6.21
CA LYS A 302 18.52 -4.64 -5.09
C LYS A 302 18.77 -3.17 -5.45
N ASP A 303 19.22 -2.86 -6.66
CA ASP A 303 19.58 -1.50 -7.09
C ASP A 303 18.43 -0.49 -7.05
N TRP A 304 17.20 -0.95 -6.78
CA TRP A 304 16.01 -0.15 -6.61
C TRP A 304 15.91 0.61 -5.28
N PHE A 305 16.58 0.16 -4.22
CA PHE A 305 16.48 0.82 -2.91
C PHE A 305 17.45 2.00 -2.74
N ASN A 306 18.36 2.21 -3.70
CA ASN A 306 19.45 3.18 -3.63
C ASN A 306 19.37 4.30 -4.69
N GLN A 307 18.25 4.43 -5.42
CA GLN A 307 17.96 5.52 -6.36
C GLN A 307 16.87 6.42 -5.77
#